data_AF-A0A970BNN0-F1
#
_entry.id   AF-A0A970BNN0-F1
#
_cell.length_a   1.000
_cell.length_b   1.000
_cell.length_c   1.000
_cell.angle_alpha   90.00
_cell.angle_beta   90.00
_cell.angle_gamma   90.00
#
_symmetry.space_group_name_H-M   'P 1'
#
loop_
_entity.id
_entity.type
_entity.pdbx_description
1 polymer ?
#
loop_
_entity_poly.entity_id
_entity_poly.type
_entity_poly.pdbx_seq_one_letter_code
_entity_poly.pdbx_strand_id
1 'polypeptide(L)'
;FVDGCIKNGYDKKMGIELYDLILKFASYGFNKSHAAAYAMIAYQTAYLKANYPLEFMAALLTTSMASSDKVALYITDCRRRGIEVLPPDINESYTNFTVIGGKRIRFGLAAVKNVGLGAIESIIQAREKGGRFRSLRDFCNRVNLRVCNKKTIESLIKSGAFDSLKVHRAQLLAILDETLSRGQSFQRERDNGQLSVFAIMGKEEAPVDNLPDIPEFSTKEKLSMEKEMLGLYISGHPLEQYSPL
;
A
#
# COMPACT_ATOMS: atom_id res chain seq x y z
N PHE A 1 50.28 33.66 -1.89
CA PHE A 1 50.48 32.26 -1.45
C PHE A 1 51.97 31.95 -1.32
N VAL A 2 52.75 31.95 -2.41
CA VAL A 2 54.20 31.62 -2.42
C VAL A 2 55.04 32.44 -1.45
N ASP A 3 54.87 33.77 -1.39
CA ASP A 3 55.60 34.61 -0.42
C ASP A 3 55.27 34.25 1.04
N GLY A 4 54.04 33.76 1.29
CA GLY A 4 53.63 33.24 2.58
C GLY A 4 54.32 31.91 2.92
N CYS A 5 54.53 31.03 1.94
CA CYS A 5 55.30 29.80 2.12
C CYS A 5 56.77 30.10 2.51
N ILE A 6 57.42 31.05 1.81
CA ILE A 6 58.81 31.45 2.10
C ILE A 6 58.94 32.03 3.51
N LYS A 7 58.01 32.91 3.92
CA LYS A 7 57.98 33.47 5.29
C LYS A 7 57.82 32.43 6.38
N ASN A 8 57.18 31.29 6.09
CA ASN A 8 57.02 30.17 7.01
C ASN A 8 58.15 29.14 6.92
N GLY A 9 59.24 29.42 6.18
CA GLY A 9 60.42 28.57 6.09
C GLY A 9 60.38 27.49 5.01
N TYR A 10 59.42 27.54 4.08
CA TYR A 10 59.31 26.59 2.97
C TYR A 10 60.01 27.09 1.69
N ASP A 11 60.53 26.17 0.89
CA ASP A 11 61.17 26.48 -0.39
C ASP A 11 60.17 27.05 -1.41
N LYS A 12 60.64 27.99 -2.24
CA LYS A 12 59.84 28.66 -3.28
C LYS A 12 59.31 27.67 -4.30
N LYS A 13 60.12 26.69 -4.72
CA LYS A 13 59.71 25.69 -5.73
C LYS A 13 58.52 24.87 -5.24
N MET A 14 58.58 24.42 -3.99
CA MET A 14 57.49 23.69 -3.33
C MET A 14 56.20 24.52 -3.27
N GLY A 15 56.30 25.82 -2.96
CA GLY A 15 55.14 26.72 -2.91
C GLY A 15 54.43 26.89 -4.28
N ILE A 16 55.19 26.88 -5.38
CA ILE A 16 54.63 26.93 -6.75
C ILE A 16 53.93 25.62 -7.08
N GLU A 17 54.61 24.48 -6.88
CA GLU A 17 54.06 23.14 -7.17
C GLU A 17 52.77 22.86 -6.39
N LEU A 18 52.71 23.26 -5.11
CA LEU A 18 51.53 23.10 -4.28
C LEU A 18 50.37 23.99 -4.74
N TYR A 19 50.63 25.22 -5.19
CA TYR A 19 49.60 26.09 -5.71
C TYR A 19 49.00 25.57 -7.01
N ASP A 20 49.84 25.04 -7.91
CA ASP A 20 49.38 24.37 -9.13
C ASP A 20 48.51 23.15 -8.82
N LEU A 21 48.84 22.40 -7.76
CA LEU A 21 48.02 21.29 -7.29
C LEU A 21 46.65 21.76 -6.76
N ILE A 22 46.63 22.84 -5.96
CA ILE A 22 45.39 23.46 -5.47
C ILE A 22 44.51 23.87 -6.64
N LEU A 23 45.06 24.53 -7.67
CA LEU A 23 44.31 24.93 -8.86
C LEU A 23 43.71 23.72 -9.60
N LYS A 24 44.49 22.64 -9.77
CA LYS A 24 44.00 21.41 -10.39
C LYS A 24 42.84 20.77 -9.62
N PHE A 25 42.94 20.68 -8.30
CA PHE A 25 41.88 20.09 -7.46
C PHE A 25 40.67 21.02 -7.29
N ALA A 26 40.87 22.34 -7.31
CA ALA A 26 39.78 23.31 -7.17
C ALA A 26 38.71 23.13 -8.26
N SER A 27 39.10 22.71 -9.47
CA SER A 27 38.18 22.40 -10.57
C SER A 27 37.15 21.30 -10.24
N TYR A 28 37.46 20.41 -9.28
CA TYR A 28 36.58 19.34 -8.80
C TYR A 28 36.37 19.37 -7.29
N GLY A 29 36.70 20.50 -6.65
CA GLY A 29 36.54 20.67 -5.22
C GLY A 29 35.07 20.63 -4.84
N PHE A 30 34.72 19.80 -3.86
CA PHE A 30 33.33 19.66 -3.42
C PHE A 30 33.11 20.30 -2.06
N ASN A 31 31.93 20.89 -1.85
CA ASN A 31 31.59 21.53 -0.60
C ASN A 31 31.39 20.49 0.52
N LYS A 32 32.29 20.48 1.51
CA LYS A 32 32.31 19.47 2.58
C LYS A 32 31.07 19.53 3.48
N SER A 33 30.54 20.72 3.81
CA SER A 33 29.37 20.82 4.69
C SER A 33 28.11 20.27 4.01
N HIS A 34 27.93 20.54 2.71
CA HIS A 34 26.85 19.96 1.91
C HIS A 34 26.99 18.43 1.81
N ALA A 35 28.18 17.92 1.47
CA ALA A 35 28.43 16.47 1.40
C ALA A 35 28.16 15.77 2.73
N ALA A 36 28.65 16.33 3.84
CA ALA A 36 28.48 15.73 5.17
C ALA A 36 27.00 15.65 5.57
N ALA A 37 26.21 16.69 5.29
CA ALA A 37 24.77 16.69 5.59
C ALA A 37 24.01 15.59 4.84
N TYR A 38 24.25 15.43 3.53
CA TYR A 38 23.61 14.36 2.75
C TYR A 38 24.14 12.97 3.10
N ALA A 39 25.43 12.84 3.42
CA ALA A 39 26.01 11.58 3.88
C ALA A 39 25.34 11.07 5.16
N MET A 40 24.94 11.98 6.06
CA MET A 40 24.20 11.62 7.28
C MET A 40 22.83 11.00 6.93
N ILE A 41 22.09 11.58 5.99
CA ILE A 41 20.79 11.05 5.55
C ILE A 41 20.97 9.66 4.90
N ALA A 42 21.99 9.51 4.06
CA ALA A 42 22.31 8.22 3.44
C ALA A 42 22.65 7.16 4.49
N TYR A 43 23.45 7.52 5.50
CA TYR A 43 23.80 6.63 6.62
C TYR A 43 22.55 6.23 7.42
N GLN A 44 21.70 7.18 7.79
CA GLN A 44 20.45 6.92 8.53
C GLN A 44 19.52 6.00 7.73
N THR A 45 19.38 6.23 6.43
CA THR A 45 18.57 5.40 5.53
C THR A 45 19.12 3.98 5.46
N ALA A 46 20.45 3.82 5.32
CA ALA A 46 21.11 2.53 5.30
C ALA A 46 20.97 1.80 6.65
N TYR A 47 21.10 2.53 7.76
CA TYR A 47 20.91 1.99 9.11
C TYR A 47 19.50 1.43 9.30
N LEU A 48 18.46 2.18 8.90
CA LEU A 48 17.07 1.71 8.99
C LEU A 48 16.85 0.48 8.11
N LYS A 49 17.37 0.47 6.88
CA LYS A 49 17.26 -0.68 5.98
C LYS A 49 17.97 -1.93 6.51
N ALA A 50 19.09 -1.76 7.22
CA ALA A 50 19.87 -2.87 7.78
C ALA A 50 19.24 -3.46 9.05
N ASN A 51 18.68 -2.62 9.93
CA ASN A 51 18.20 -3.04 11.25
C ASN A 51 16.67 -3.23 11.33
N TYR A 52 15.91 -2.52 10.49
CA TYR A 52 14.44 -2.57 10.43
C TYR A 52 13.96 -2.79 8.99
N PRO A 53 14.38 -3.89 8.33
CA PRO A 53 14.16 -4.08 6.90
C PRO A 53 12.67 -4.15 6.54
N LEU A 54 11.83 -4.71 7.41
CA LEU A 54 10.41 -4.91 7.16
C LEU A 54 9.64 -3.58 7.17
N GLU A 55 9.85 -2.79 8.22
CA GLU A 55 9.28 -1.45 8.38
C GLU A 55 9.84 -0.49 7.33
N PHE A 56 11.14 -0.59 7.04
CA PHE A 56 11.76 0.21 5.98
C PHE A 56 11.12 -0.06 4.61
N MET A 57 10.90 -1.34 4.26
CA MET A 57 10.24 -1.69 3.01
C MET A 57 8.77 -1.25 2.99
N ALA A 58 8.03 -1.37 4.10
CA ALA A 58 6.67 -0.87 4.20
C ALA A 58 6.60 0.66 4.03
N ALA A 59 7.54 1.41 4.62
CA ALA A 59 7.65 2.85 4.44
C ALA A 59 8.02 3.22 2.99
N LEU A 60 8.96 2.50 2.38
CA LEU A 60 9.37 2.72 0.99
C LEU A 60 8.21 2.47 0.01
N LEU A 61 7.45 1.40 0.22
CA LEU A 61 6.23 1.10 -0.53
C LEU A 61 5.19 2.23 -0.37
N THR A 62 4.99 2.69 0.87
CA THR A 62 4.04 3.77 1.19
C THR A 62 4.40 5.09 0.50
N THR A 63 5.66 5.50 0.53
CA THR A 63 6.11 6.74 -0.15
C THR A 63 6.00 6.67 -1.67
N SER A 64 5.90 5.46 -2.23
CA SER A 64 5.86 5.23 -3.68
C SER A 64 4.50 4.78 -4.20
N MET A 65 3.45 4.84 -3.38
CA MET A 65 2.08 4.39 -3.72
C MET A 65 1.51 5.02 -4.99
N ALA A 66 1.94 6.25 -5.33
CA ALA A 66 1.51 6.94 -6.54
C ALA A 66 2.09 6.34 -7.85
N SER A 67 3.11 5.48 -7.77
CA SER A 67 3.78 4.88 -8.93
C SER A 67 3.72 3.36 -8.87
N SER A 68 2.87 2.77 -9.73
CA SER A 68 2.74 1.32 -9.87
C SER A 68 4.08 0.64 -10.17
N ASP A 69 4.92 1.26 -10.99
CA ASP A 69 6.21 0.70 -11.40
C ASP A 69 7.18 0.61 -10.23
N LYS A 70 7.25 1.66 -9.40
CA LYS A 70 8.07 1.65 -8.18
C LYS A 70 7.54 0.64 -7.16
N VAL A 71 6.23 0.57 -6.96
CA VAL A 71 5.62 -0.42 -6.06
C VAL A 71 5.95 -1.84 -6.53
N ALA A 72 5.81 -2.14 -7.82
CA ALA A 72 6.15 -3.44 -8.40
C ALA A 72 7.64 -3.79 -8.21
N LEU A 73 8.53 -2.82 -8.43
CA LEU A 73 9.97 -2.98 -8.19
C LEU A 73 10.24 -3.32 -6.71
N TYR A 74 9.67 -2.57 -5.78
CA TYR A 74 9.91 -2.79 -4.35
C TYR A 74 9.27 -4.07 -3.82
N ILE A 75 8.14 -4.51 -4.36
CA ILE A 75 7.54 -5.81 -4.03
C ILE A 75 8.46 -6.94 -4.53
N THR A 76 9.05 -6.80 -5.72
CA THR A 76 10.04 -7.76 -6.21
C THR A 76 11.25 -7.83 -5.29
N ASP A 77 11.75 -6.68 -4.83
CA ASP A 77 12.84 -6.62 -3.83
C ASP A 77 12.44 -7.23 -2.47
N CYS A 78 11.20 -7.05 -2.02
CA CYS A 78 10.67 -7.71 -0.84
C CYS A 78 10.72 -9.23 -1.00
N ARG A 79 10.18 -9.76 -2.12
CA ARG A 79 10.17 -11.20 -2.42
C ARG A 79 11.59 -11.78 -2.46
N ARG A 80 12.55 -11.08 -3.09
CA ARG A 80 13.97 -11.50 -3.12
C ARG A 80 14.62 -11.56 -1.73
N ARG A 81 14.09 -10.84 -0.75
CA ARG A 81 14.56 -10.80 0.64
C ARG A 81 13.71 -11.69 1.57
N GLY A 82 12.79 -12.49 1.02
CA GLY A 82 11.90 -13.34 1.80
C GLY A 82 10.79 -12.58 2.56
N ILE A 83 10.54 -11.31 2.21
CA ILE A 83 9.46 -10.52 2.76
C ILE A 83 8.21 -10.72 1.89
N GLU A 84 7.20 -11.36 2.47
CA GLU A 84 5.92 -11.58 1.79
C GLU A 84 5.07 -10.30 1.83
N VAL A 85 4.61 -9.87 0.66
CA VAL A 85 3.65 -8.77 0.51
C VAL A 85 2.30 -9.36 0.11
N LEU A 86 1.35 -9.26 1.03
CA LEU A 86 0.01 -9.82 0.86
C LEU A 86 -0.93 -8.82 0.18
N PRO A 87 -1.93 -9.28 -0.58
CA PRO A 87 -2.94 -8.42 -1.21
C PRO A 87 -3.70 -7.61 -0.17
N PRO A 88 -4.40 -6.53 -0.58
CA PRO A 88 -5.24 -5.76 0.33
C PRO A 88 -6.30 -6.66 0.99
N ASP A 89 -6.78 -6.27 2.15
CA ASP A 89 -7.85 -6.96 2.89
C ASP A 89 -8.66 -5.93 3.69
N ILE A 90 -9.99 -5.87 3.50
CA ILE A 90 -10.86 -4.96 4.25
C ILE A 90 -10.75 -5.15 5.78
N ASN A 91 -10.38 -6.35 6.22
CA ASN A 91 -10.28 -6.72 7.63
C ASN A 91 -8.90 -6.49 8.26
N GLU A 92 -7.86 -6.24 7.47
CA GLU A 92 -6.47 -6.09 7.97
C GLU A 92 -5.73 -4.87 7.42
N SER A 93 -6.00 -4.44 6.19
CA SER A 93 -5.34 -3.31 5.57
C SER A 93 -5.70 -1.99 6.25
N TYR A 94 -4.74 -1.08 6.26
CA TYR A 94 -4.91 0.33 6.61
C TYR A 94 -4.70 1.19 5.36
N THR A 95 -4.65 2.52 5.53
CA THR A 95 -4.35 3.46 4.44
C THR A 95 -3.04 3.12 3.75
N ASN A 96 -1.97 2.92 4.53
CA ASN A 96 -0.62 2.70 4.06
C ASN A 96 -0.24 1.20 4.11
N PHE A 97 0.88 0.84 3.49
CA PHE A 97 1.45 -0.48 3.65
C PHE A 97 1.79 -0.71 5.13
N THR A 98 1.31 -1.82 5.69
CA THR A 98 1.38 -2.07 7.13
C THR A 98 2.07 -3.39 7.41
N VAL A 99 2.97 -3.40 8.38
CA VAL A 99 3.60 -4.63 8.86
C VAL A 99 2.60 -5.42 9.69
N ILE A 100 2.40 -6.70 9.36
CA ILE A 100 1.49 -7.59 10.06
C ILE A 100 2.22 -8.84 10.56
N GLY A 101 1.93 -9.22 11.81
CA GLY A 101 2.50 -10.41 12.45
C GLY A 101 4.05 -10.44 12.50
N GLY A 102 4.70 -9.27 12.39
CA GLY A 102 6.16 -9.12 12.45
C GLY A 102 6.95 -9.77 11.31
N LYS A 103 6.31 -10.23 10.24
CA LYS A 103 6.98 -10.95 9.13
C LYS A 103 6.50 -10.59 7.73
N ARG A 104 5.32 -9.98 7.61
CA ARG A 104 4.65 -9.78 6.32
C ARG A 104 4.20 -8.34 6.20
N ILE A 105 4.07 -7.86 4.97
CA ILE A 105 3.54 -6.54 4.67
C ILE A 105 2.15 -6.71 4.06
N ARG A 106 1.16 -6.03 4.60
CA ARG A 106 -0.17 -5.94 4.02
C ARG A 106 -0.27 -4.74 3.09
N PHE A 107 -0.84 -4.95 1.90
CA PHE A 107 -1.07 -3.87 0.94
C PHE A 107 -1.94 -2.76 1.54
N GLY A 108 -1.55 -1.50 1.32
CA GLY A 108 -2.32 -0.33 1.74
C GLY A 108 -3.51 -0.07 0.84
N LEU A 109 -4.67 0.26 1.41
CA LEU A 109 -5.90 0.53 0.64
C LEU A 109 -5.74 1.76 -0.27
N ALA A 110 -4.85 2.70 0.06
CA ALA A 110 -4.62 3.89 -0.77
C ALA A 110 -3.90 3.58 -2.10
N ALA A 111 -3.33 2.38 -2.25
CA ALA A 111 -2.68 1.95 -3.50
C ALA A 111 -3.66 1.20 -4.41
N VAL A 112 -4.92 1.02 -3.99
CA VAL A 112 -5.97 0.46 -4.84
C VAL A 112 -6.59 1.57 -5.67
N LYS A 113 -6.59 1.40 -6.99
CA LYS A 113 -7.19 2.35 -7.93
C LYS A 113 -8.67 2.57 -7.59
N ASN A 114 -9.15 3.82 -7.71
CA ASN A 114 -10.52 4.25 -7.39
C ASN A 114 -10.93 4.19 -5.90
N VAL A 115 -9.99 3.95 -4.99
CA VAL A 115 -10.25 3.98 -3.54
C VAL A 115 -9.69 5.28 -2.96
N GLY A 116 -10.58 6.21 -2.61
CA GLY A 116 -10.20 7.51 -2.04
C GLY A 116 -10.01 7.47 -0.52
N LEU A 117 -9.28 8.44 0.04
CA LEU A 117 -9.00 8.52 1.49
C LEU A 117 -10.27 8.50 2.35
N GLY A 118 -11.32 9.23 1.97
CA GLY A 118 -12.58 9.23 2.73
C GLY A 118 -13.25 7.85 2.77
N ALA A 119 -13.14 7.05 1.71
CA ALA A 119 -13.63 5.67 1.71
C ALA A 119 -12.80 4.79 2.65
N ILE A 120 -11.48 4.94 2.62
CA ILE A 120 -10.54 4.19 3.50
C ILE A 120 -10.81 4.49 4.96
N GLU A 121 -10.92 5.77 5.33
CA GLU A 121 -11.26 6.21 6.68
C GLU A 121 -12.60 5.63 7.12
N SER A 122 -13.61 5.66 6.25
CA SER A 122 -14.91 5.06 6.55
C SER A 122 -14.82 3.56 6.81
N ILE A 123 -14.00 2.82 6.03
CA ILE A 123 -13.82 1.37 6.20
C ILE A 123 -13.14 1.08 7.53
N ILE A 124 -12.05 1.80 7.85
CA ILE A 124 -11.30 1.61 9.09
C ILE A 124 -12.18 1.93 10.31
N GLN A 125 -12.87 3.07 10.30
CA GLN A 125 -13.77 3.45 11.39
C GLN A 125 -14.92 2.45 11.58
N ALA A 126 -15.52 1.98 10.49
CA ALA A 126 -16.57 0.96 10.55
C ALA A 126 -16.04 -0.36 11.16
N ARG A 127 -14.81 -0.76 10.80
CA ARG A 127 -14.13 -1.94 11.35
C ARG A 127 -13.79 -1.78 12.83
N GLU A 128 -13.30 -0.63 13.26
CA GLU A 128 -12.98 -0.36 14.66
C GLU A 128 -14.23 -0.38 15.55
N LYS A 129 -15.36 0.15 15.07
CA LYS A 129 -16.62 0.19 15.82
C LYS A 129 -17.34 -1.15 15.88
N GLY A 130 -17.35 -1.92 14.78
CA GLY A 130 -18.17 -3.13 14.65
C GLY A 130 -17.38 -4.44 14.52
N GLY A 131 -16.05 -4.39 14.61
CA GLY A 131 -15.17 -5.54 14.41
C GLY A 131 -15.00 -5.94 12.93
N ARG A 132 -14.58 -7.19 12.69
CA ARG A 132 -14.36 -7.71 11.33
C ARG A 132 -15.66 -7.72 10.51
N PHE A 133 -15.56 -7.40 9.23
CA PHE A 133 -16.63 -7.58 8.26
C PHE A 133 -16.81 -9.06 7.95
N ARG A 134 -18.06 -9.51 7.91
CA ARG A 134 -18.41 -10.93 7.69
C ARG A 134 -18.99 -11.23 6.31
N SER A 135 -19.46 -10.21 5.60
CA SER A 135 -20.11 -10.31 4.30
C SER A 135 -20.04 -8.98 3.56
N LEU A 136 -20.34 -8.96 2.26
CA LEU A 136 -20.46 -7.72 1.49
C LEU A 136 -21.64 -6.88 1.99
N ARG A 137 -22.75 -7.52 2.38
CA ARG A 137 -23.89 -6.83 2.98
C ARG A 137 -23.55 -6.17 4.31
N ASP A 138 -22.85 -6.87 5.20
CA ASP A 138 -22.36 -6.31 6.46
C ASP A 138 -21.45 -5.10 6.22
N PHE A 139 -20.56 -5.21 5.23
CA PHE A 139 -19.73 -4.09 4.78
C PHE A 139 -20.59 -2.90 4.32
N CYS A 140 -21.53 -3.10 3.39
CA CYS A 140 -22.40 -2.05 2.85
C CYS A 140 -23.30 -1.42 3.92
N ASN A 141 -23.75 -2.16 4.94
CA ASN A 141 -24.57 -1.63 6.01
C ASN A 141 -23.79 -0.72 6.99
N ARG A 142 -22.47 -0.89 7.08
CA ARG A 142 -21.63 -0.25 8.09
C ARG A 142 -20.78 0.90 7.57
N VAL A 143 -20.34 0.85 6.31
CA VAL A 143 -19.53 1.91 5.72
C VAL A 143 -20.40 3.04 5.16
N ASN A 144 -19.83 4.24 5.05
CA ASN A 144 -20.51 5.38 4.44
C ASN A 144 -20.54 5.22 2.91
N LEU A 145 -21.70 4.84 2.38
CA LEU A 145 -21.89 4.57 0.94
C LEU A 145 -21.82 5.82 0.06
N ARG A 146 -21.78 7.03 0.64
CA ARG A 146 -21.55 8.28 -0.13
C ARG A 146 -20.09 8.38 -0.59
N VAL A 147 -19.16 7.87 0.23
CA VAL A 147 -17.71 7.84 -0.10
C VAL A 147 -17.29 6.48 -0.65
N CYS A 148 -17.87 5.38 -0.14
CA CYS A 148 -17.69 4.02 -0.64
C CYS A 148 -18.72 3.71 -1.73
N ASN A 149 -18.59 4.36 -2.89
CA ASN A 149 -19.51 4.15 -4.01
C ASN A 149 -19.29 2.79 -4.72
N LYS A 150 -20.16 2.45 -5.68
CA LYS A 150 -20.08 1.22 -6.48
C LYS A 150 -18.68 0.98 -7.04
N LYS A 151 -18.07 2.00 -7.64
CA LYS A 151 -16.75 1.89 -8.29
C LYS A 151 -15.65 1.56 -7.28
N THR A 152 -15.70 2.16 -6.09
CA THR A 152 -14.76 1.86 -5.01
C THR A 152 -14.91 0.41 -4.54
N ILE A 153 -16.13 -0.07 -4.32
CA ILE A 153 -16.37 -1.44 -3.87
C ILE A 153 -15.97 -2.45 -4.94
N GLU A 154 -16.31 -2.20 -6.21
CA GLU A 154 -15.88 -3.02 -7.34
C GLU A 154 -14.36 -3.12 -7.42
N SER A 155 -13.64 -2.01 -7.24
CA SER A 155 -12.17 -1.99 -7.21
C SER A 155 -11.59 -2.77 -6.02
N LEU A 156 -12.24 -2.72 -4.85
CA LEU A 156 -11.86 -3.52 -3.69
C LEU A 156 -12.08 -5.02 -3.93
N ILE A 157 -13.20 -5.42 -4.55
CA ILE A 157 -13.46 -6.82 -4.90
C ILE A 157 -12.41 -7.31 -5.92
N LYS A 158 -12.21 -6.56 -7.01
CA LYS A 158 -11.26 -6.90 -8.08
C LYS A 158 -9.81 -6.97 -7.61
N SER A 159 -9.42 -6.17 -6.60
CA SER A 159 -8.08 -6.22 -5.99
C SER A 159 -7.88 -7.34 -4.98
N GLY A 160 -8.93 -8.10 -4.64
CA GLY A 160 -8.85 -9.19 -3.67
C GLY A 160 -9.05 -8.75 -2.22
N ALA A 161 -9.48 -7.51 -1.97
CA ALA A 161 -9.70 -7.00 -0.61
C ALA A 161 -10.79 -7.76 0.16
N PHE A 162 -11.67 -8.46 -0.55
CA PHE A 162 -12.75 -9.26 0.02
C PHE A 162 -12.42 -10.77 0.08
N ASP A 163 -11.24 -11.22 -0.37
CA ASP A 163 -10.91 -12.65 -0.45
C ASP A 163 -10.89 -13.32 0.94
N SER A 164 -10.70 -12.54 2.03
CA SER A 164 -10.76 -13.03 3.41
C SER A 164 -12.15 -13.51 3.85
N LEU A 165 -13.21 -13.14 3.11
CA LEU A 165 -14.57 -13.64 3.31
C LEU A 165 -14.76 -15.07 2.77
N LYS A 166 -13.79 -15.62 2.02
CA LYS A 166 -13.83 -16.97 1.43
C LYS A 166 -15.01 -17.19 0.47
N VAL A 167 -15.37 -16.16 -0.29
CA VAL A 167 -16.42 -16.18 -1.32
C VAL A 167 -15.81 -15.83 -2.68
N HIS A 168 -16.49 -16.20 -3.77
CA HIS A 168 -15.94 -15.95 -5.09
C HIS A 168 -16.04 -14.48 -5.49
N ARG A 169 -15.00 -13.95 -6.13
CA ARG A 169 -15.03 -12.57 -6.67
C ARG A 169 -16.15 -12.42 -7.69
N ALA A 170 -16.41 -13.47 -8.49
CA ALA A 170 -17.53 -13.51 -9.43
C ALA A 170 -18.88 -13.32 -8.73
N GLN A 171 -19.11 -14.05 -7.63
CA GLN A 171 -20.34 -13.97 -6.85
C GLN A 171 -20.54 -12.56 -6.25
N LEU A 172 -19.49 -11.99 -5.67
CA LEU A 172 -19.54 -10.64 -5.10
C LEU A 172 -19.87 -9.57 -6.14
N LEU A 173 -19.26 -9.66 -7.33
CA LEU A 173 -19.55 -8.73 -8.42
C LEU A 173 -20.99 -8.88 -8.94
N ALA A 174 -21.51 -10.11 -9.00
CA ALA A 174 -22.89 -10.36 -9.45
C ALA A 174 -23.94 -9.75 -8.51
N ILE A 175 -23.71 -9.78 -7.19
CA ILE A 175 -24.66 -9.25 -6.20
C ILE A 175 -24.43 -7.79 -5.81
N LEU A 176 -23.40 -7.14 -6.36
CA LEU A 176 -22.93 -5.83 -5.92
C LEU A 176 -24.03 -4.76 -6.01
N ASP A 177 -24.72 -4.68 -7.16
CA ASP A 177 -25.76 -3.67 -7.40
C ASP A 177 -26.94 -3.82 -6.45
N GLU A 178 -27.44 -5.04 -6.28
CA GLU A 178 -28.53 -5.35 -5.38
C GLU A 178 -28.15 -5.07 -3.92
N THR A 179 -26.96 -5.49 -3.51
CA THR A 179 -26.48 -5.34 -2.12
C THR A 179 -26.22 -3.88 -1.78
N LEU A 180 -25.69 -3.11 -2.72
CA LEU A 180 -25.48 -1.67 -2.54
C LEU A 180 -26.81 -0.93 -2.40
N SER A 181 -27.79 -1.23 -3.26
CA SER A 181 -29.14 -0.63 -3.19
C SER A 181 -29.82 -0.94 -1.85
N ARG A 182 -29.75 -2.20 -1.40
CA ARG A 182 -30.27 -2.61 -0.09
C ARG A 182 -29.56 -1.92 1.07
N GLY A 183 -28.23 -1.79 1.02
CA GLY A 183 -27.46 -1.07 2.04
C GLY A 183 -27.84 0.42 2.12
N GLN A 184 -28.08 1.06 0.98
CA GLN A 184 -28.55 2.46 0.94
C GLN A 184 -29.94 2.62 1.58
N SER A 185 -30.88 1.73 1.27
CA SER A 185 -32.21 1.75 1.90
C SER A 185 -32.12 1.52 3.41
N PHE A 186 -31.32 0.55 3.85
CA PHE A 186 -31.09 0.27 5.27
C PHE A 186 -30.52 1.48 6.02
N GLN A 187 -29.53 2.17 5.45
CA GLN A 187 -28.97 3.38 6.05
C GLN A 187 -29.99 4.52 6.13
N ARG A 188 -30.83 4.69 5.09
CA ARG A 188 -31.90 5.71 5.09
C ARG A 188 -32.96 5.44 6.16
N GLU A 189 -33.40 4.18 6.31
CA GLU A 189 -34.37 3.79 7.34
C GLU A 189 -33.83 4.06 8.75
N ARG A 190 -32.55 3.71 8.97
CA ARG A 190 -31.84 4.00 10.22
C ARG A 190 -31.75 5.49 10.51
N ASP A 191 -31.38 6.31 9.52
CA ASP A 191 -31.25 7.76 9.66
C ASP A 191 -32.61 8.44 9.92
N ASN A 192 -33.69 7.89 9.35
CA ASN A 192 -35.06 8.35 9.56
C ASN A 192 -35.68 7.89 10.88
N GLY A 193 -34.94 7.18 11.74
CA GLY A 193 -35.43 6.67 13.02
C GLY A 193 -36.41 5.50 12.91
N GLN A 194 -36.62 4.96 11.71
CA GLN A 194 -37.35 3.71 11.48
C GLN A 194 -36.39 2.53 11.73
N LEU A 195 -36.00 2.35 12.99
CA LEU A 195 -35.35 1.11 13.40
C LEU A 195 -36.41 0.00 13.36
N SER A 196 -36.16 -1.04 12.58
CA SER A 196 -36.91 -2.29 12.66
C SER A 196 -36.97 -2.73 14.14
N VAL A 197 -38.17 -3.11 14.62
CA VAL A 197 -38.37 -3.65 15.98
C VAL A 197 -37.37 -4.78 16.28
N PHE A 198 -36.95 -5.53 15.26
CA PHE A 198 -35.94 -6.58 15.37
C PHE A 198 -34.52 -6.05 15.62
N ALA A 199 -34.14 -4.92 15.03
CA ALA A 199 -32.86 -4.27 15.28
C ALA A 199 -32.77 -3.72 16.72
N ILE A 200 -33.89 -3.28 17.30
CA ILE A 200 -33.99 -2.81 18.69
C ILE A 200 -33.80 -3.97 19.69
N MET A 201 -34.19 -5.20 19.31
CA MET A 201 -34.12 -6.39 20.18
C MET A 201 -32.73 -7.06 20.24
N GLY A 202 -31.70 -6.49 19.59
CA GLY A 202 -30.32 -6.96 19.69
C GLY A 202 -30.06 -8.39 19.18
N LYS A 203 -30.98 -8.93 18.37
CA LYS A 203 -30.96 -10.30 17.83
C LYS A 203 -30.69 -10.35 16.32
N GLU A 204 -30.02 -9.35 15.76
CA GLU A 204 -29.59 -9.45 14.37
C GLU A 204 -28.26 -10.18 14.28
N GLU A 205 -28.31 -11.42 13.77
CA GLU A 205 -27.14 -12.06 13.18
C GLU A 205 -26.60 -11.17 12.05
N ALA A 206 -25.28 -11.21 11.84
CA ALA A 206 -24.66 -10.42 10.78
C ALA A 206 -25.35 -10.72 9.44
N PRO A 207 -25.69 -9.70 8.64
CA PRO A 207 -26.43 -9.91 7.40
C PRO A 207 -25.67 -10.87 6.47
N VAL A 208 -26.31 -11.95 6.03
CA VAL A 208 -25.69 -12.93 5.13
C VAL A 208 -25.89 -12.50 3.67
N ASP A 209 -24.89 -12.73 2.83
CA ASP A 209 -25.01 -12.50 1.39
C ASP A 209 -25.82 -13.63 0.74
N ASN A 210 -26.76 -13.28 -0.15
CA ASN A 210 -27.44 -14.26 -0.98
C ASN A 210 -26.62 -14.48 -2.26
N LEU A 211 -25.62 -15.35 -2.20
CA LEU A 211 -24.66 -15.57 -3.28
C LEU A 211 -25.25 -16.51 -4.35
N PRO A 212 -25.23 -16.14 -5.64
CA PRO A 212 -25.63 -17.04 -6.71
C PRO A 212 -24.60 -18.17 -6.87
N ASP A 213 -25.08 -19.33 -7.31
CA ASP A 213 -24.20 -20.45 -7.68
C ASP A 213 -23.59 -20.19 -9.07
N ILE A 214 -22.44 -19.52 -9.08
CA ILE A 214 -21.68 -19.23 -10.29
C ILE A 214 -20.20 -19.58 -10.06
N PRO A 215 -19.51 -20.09 -11.09
CA PRO A 215 -18.11 -20.44 -10.98
C PRO A 215 -17.24 -19.21 -10.70
N GLU A 216 -16.12 -19.44 -10.02
CA GLU A 216 -15.08 -18.42 -9.84
C GLU A 216 -14.40 -18.06 -11.16
N PHE A 217 -13.89 -16.83 -11.24
CA PHE A 217 -13.01 -16.43 -12.34
C PHE A 217 -11.77 -17.30 -12.45
N SER A 218 -11.33 -17.53 -13.68
CA SER A 218 -10.05 -18.19 -13.92
C SER A 218 -8.90 -17.40 -13.29
N THR A 219 -7.79 -18.08 -12.98
CA THR A 219 -6.59 -17.44 -12.43
C THR A 219 -6.10 -16.29 -13.31
N LYS A 220 -6.19 -16.44 -14.64
CA LYS A 220 -5.79 -15.39 -15.60
C LYS A 220 -6.67 -14.14 -15.47
N GLU A 221 -7.98 -14.32 -15.31
CA GLU A 221 -8.92 -13.20 -15.11
C GLU A 221 -8.68 -12.51 -13.77
N LYS A 222 -8.49 -13.27 -12.68
CA LYS A 222 -8.18 -12.70 -11.36
C LYS A 222 -6.88 -11.88 -11.38
N LEU A 223 -5.83 -12.41 -12.01
CA LEU A 223 -4.57 -11.70 -12.19
C LEU A 223 -4.76 -10.44 -13.04
N SER A 224 -5.59 -10.50 -14.09
CA SER A 224 -5.92 -9.32 -14.90
C SER A 224 -6.62 -8.24 -14.08
N MET A 225 -7.57 -8.63 -13.23
CA MET A 225 -8.26 -7.71 -12.31
C MET A 225 -7.30 -7.08 -11.28
N GLU A 226 -6.38 -7.88 -10.73
CA GLU A 226 -5.34 -7.37 -9.84
C GLU A 226 -4.45 -6.35 -10.53
N LYS A 227 -3.97 -6.65 -11.74
CA LYS A 227 -3.16 -5.70 -12.51
C LYS A 227 -3.94 -4.42 -12.83
N GLU A 228 -5.23 -4.53 -13.14
CA GLU A 228 -6.08 -3.38 -13.43
C GLU A 228 -6.24 -2.46 -12.20
N MET A 229 -6.43 -3.04 -11.01
CA MET A 229 -6.72 -2.30 -9.78
C MET A 229 -5.49 -1.91 -8.97
N LEU A 230 -4.42 -2.70 -9.02
CA LEU A 230 -3.20 -2.55 -8.21
C LEU A 230 -2.00 -2.12 -9.06
N GLY A 231 -2.09 -2.25 -10.39
CA GLY A 231 -0.99 -1.99 -11.33
C GLY A 231 0.02 -3.14 -11.45
N LEU A 232 -0.14 -4.22 -10.67
CA LEU A 232 0.80 -5.34 -10.62
C LEU A 232 0.09 -6.64 -10.19
N TYR A 233 0.80 -7.76 -10.34
CA TYR A 233 0.33 -9.09 -9.91
C TYR A 233 0.85 -9.42 -8.51
N ILE A 234 -0.04 -9.57 -7.53
CA ILE A 234 0.35 -9.85 -6.14
C ILE A 234 0.21 -11.33 -5.82
N SER A 235 -0.93 -11.93 -6.20
CA SER A 235 -1.26 -13.32 -5.85
C SER A 235 -0.48 -14.38 -6.64
N GLY A 236 0.21 -13.99 -7.72
CA GLY A 236 1.03 -14.88 -8.54
C GLY A 236 1.61 -14.16 -9.76
N HIS A 237 2.12 -14.91 -10.73
CA HIS A 237 2.59 -14.36 -12.00
C HIS A 237 1.95 -15.10 -13.19
N PRO A 238 1.50 -14.42 -14.28
CA PRO A 238 0.87 -15.11 -15.42
C PRO A 238 1.73 -16.20 -16.07
N LEU A 239 3.06 -16.06 -15.99
CA LEU A 239 4.01 -17.04 -16.53
C LEU A 239 4.28 -18.23 -15.60
N GLU A 240 3.84 -18.21 -14.34
CA GLU A 240 3.96 -19.38 -13.45
C GLU A 240 3.19 -20.58 -14.00
N GLN A 241 2.11 -20.35 -14.75
CA GLN A 241 1.35 -21.40 -15.45
C GLN A 241 2.18 -22.12 -16.54
N TYR A 242 3.31 -21.55 -16.93
CA TYR A 242 4.20 -22.06 -17.97
C TYR A 242 5.62 -22.35 -17.44
N SER A 243 5.86 -22.22 -16.13
CA SER A 243 7.15 -22.61 -15.56
C SER A 243 7.28 -24.13 -15.57
N PRO A 244 8.37 -24.69 -16.10
CA PRO A 244 8.63 -26.12 -15.95
C PRO A 244 8.76 -26.44 -14.45
N LEU A 245 8.08 -27.51 -14.03
CA LEU A 245 8.09 -28.06 -12.68
C LEU A 245 9.51 -28.36 -12.18
#